data_AF-A0A7X1ZRC0-F1
#
_entry.id   AF-A0A7X1ZRC0-F1
#
_cell.length_a   1.000
_cell.length_b   1.000
_cell.length_c   1.000
_cell.angle_alpha   90.00
_cell.angle_beta   90.00
_cell.angle_gamma   90.00
#
_symmetry.space_group_name_H-M   'P 1'
#
loop_
_entity.id
_entity.type
_entity.pdbx_description
1 polymer ?
#
loop_
_entity_poly.entity_id
_entity_poly.type
_entity_poly.pdbx_seq_one_letter_code
_entity_poly.pdbx_strand_id
1 'polypeptide(L)'
;MAKPGIEEVTRRLKTLARLNKVWMIISAALFVLIIGFIVIEKFVPLITPRNIVAHKFVLKDRTGMSRARLYVDDSGAVLKFADTSGLTRTMLGVADYGTASLRFMDQGGQ
;
A
#
# COMPACT_ATOMS: atom_id res chain seq x y z
N MET A 1 -23.67 -32.04 -62.01
CA MET A 1 -23.47 -33.08 -60.99
C MET A 1 -22.48 -32.56 -59.96
N ALA A 2 -22.94 -32.07 -58.81
CA ALA A 2 -22.06 -31.53 -57.77
C ALA A 2 -21.27 -32.68 -57.13
N LYS A 3 -19.96 -32.52 -56.99
CA LYS A 3 -19.09 -33.54 -56.38
C LYS A 3 -19.44 -33.65 -54.89
N PRO A 4 -19.78 -34.85 -54.37
CA PRO A 4 -20.25 -35.04 -52.99
C PRO A 4 -19.28 -34.51 -51.91
N GLY A 5 -17.98 -34.39 -52.22
CA GLY A 5 -16.99 -33.81 -51.32
C GLY A 5 -17.09 -32.28 -51.13
N ILE A 6 -17.62 -31.51 -52.08
CA ILE A 6 -17.69 -30.03 -51.96
C ILE A 6 -18.82 -29.62 -51.02
N GLU A 7 -19.94 -30.33 -51.04
CA GLU A 7 -21.06 -30.11 -50.11
C GLU A 7 -20.68 -30.49 -48.68
N GLU A 8 -19.87 -31.54 -48.50
CA GLU A 8 -19.37 -31.93 -47.19
C GLU A 8 -18.34 -30.92 -46.63
N VAL A 9 -17.39 -30.47 -47.45
CA VAL A 9 -16.40 -29.45 -47.05
C VAL A 9 -17.08 -28.13 -46.71
N THR A 10 -18.06 -27.68 -47.50
CA THR A 10 -18.79 -26.44 -47.21
C THR A 10 -19.66 -26.56 -45.95
N ARG A 11 -20.24 -27.74 -45.68
CA ARG A 11 -20.98 -28.01 -44.43
C ARG A 11 -20.05 -27.99 -43.22
N ARG A 12 -18.86 -28.62 -43.30
CA ARG A 12 -17.85 -28.60 -42.22
C ARG A 12 -17.31 -27.18 -41.96
N LEU A 13 -17.07 -26.39 -43.01
CA LEU A 13 -16.63 -25.00 -42.87
C LEU A 13 -17.67 -24.12 -42.17
N LYS A 14 -18.96 -24.27 -42.50
CA LYS A 14 -20.04 -23.55 -41.81
C LYS A 14 -20.11 -23.90 -40.32
N THR A 15 -19.89 -25.17 -39.97
CA THR A 15 -19.86 -25.62 -38.58
C THR A 15 -18.63 -25.11 -37.83
N LEU A 16 -17.44 -25.16 -38.44
CA LEU A 16 -16.19 -24.65 -37.85
C LEU A 16 -16.22 -23.14 -37.66
N ALA A 17 -16.80 -22.39 -38.59
CA ALA A 17 -16.93 -20.94 -38.47
C ALA A 17 -17.82 -20.53 -37.27
N ARG A 18 -18.90 -21.27 -37.01
CA ARG A 18 -19.76 -21.04 -35.84
C ARG A 18 -19.05 -21.37 -34.53
N LEU A 19 -18.37 -22.51 -34.46
CA LEU A 19 -17.66 -22.92 -33.25
C LEU A 19 -16.50 -21.98 -32.94
N ASN A 20 -15.72 -21.58 -33.95
CA ASN A 20 -14.62 -20.63 -33.76
C ASN A 20 -15.11 -19.28 -33.21
N LYS A 21 -16.28 -18.79 -33.69
CA LYS A 21 -16.89 -17.56 -33.18
C LYS A 21 -17.35 -17.66 -31.73
N VAL A 22 -17.89 -18.82 -31.32
CA VAL A 22 -18.31 -19.07 -29.94
C VAL A 22 -17.10 -19.17 -29.00
N TRP A 23 -16.06 -19.92 -29.38
CA TRP A 23 -14.81 -20.00 -28.61
C TRP A 23 -14.11 -18.65 -28.47
N MET A 24 -14.17 -17.79 -29.49
CA MET A 24 -13.67 -16.42 -29.43
C MET A 24 -14.45 -15.55 -28.42
N ILE A 25 -15.77 -15.67 -28.38
CA ILE A 25 -16.59 -14.93 -27.40
C ILE A 25 -16.36 -15.43 -25.98
N ILE A 26 -16.26 -16.76 -25.79
CA ILE A 26 -16.00 -17.36 -24.48
C ILE A 26 -14.62 -16.94 -23.96
N SER A 27 -13.59 -16.99 -24.81
CA SER A 27 -12.24 -16.55 -24.43
C SER A 27 -12.17 -15.05 -24.14
N ALA A 28 -12.87 -14.21 -24.90
CA ALA A 28 -12.97 -12.78 -24.63
C ALA A 28 -13.70 -12.48 -23.31
N ALA A 29 -14.81 -13.17 -23.03
CA ALA A 29 -15.54 -13.03 -21.78
C ALA A 29 -14.70 -13.47 -20.57
N LEU A 30 -13.99 -14.60 -20.69
CA LEU A 30 -13.07 -15.07 -19.66
C LEU A 30 -11.93 -14.07 -19.43
N PHE A 31 -11.39 -13.47 -20.49
CA PHE A 31 -10.34 -12.46 -20.40
C PHE A 31 -10.80 -11.20 -19.67
N VAL A 32 -12.03 -10.72 -19.94
CA VAL A 32 -12.63 -9.58 -19.23
C VAL A 32 -12.83 -9.90 -17.75
N LEU A 33 -13.27 -11.12 -17.42
CA LEU A 33 -13.43 -11.55 -16.02
C LEU A 33 -12.09 -11.60 -15.28
N ILE A 34 -11.03 -12.12 -15.91
CA ILE A 34 -9.68 -12.17 -15.34
C ILE A 34 -9.15 -10.75 -15.10
N ILE A 35 -9.29 -9.84 -16.08
CA ILE A 35 -8.91 -8.43 -15.92
C ILE A 35 -9.70 -7.77 -14.80
N GLY A 36 -11.01 -8.00 -14.74
CA GLY A 36 -11.87 -7.48 -13.68
C GLY A 36 -11.39 -7.92 -12.30
N PHE A 37 -11.04 -9.19 -12.14
CA PHE A 37 -10.51 -9.73 -10.88
C PHE A 37 -9.20 -9.05 -10.47
N ILE A 38 -8.25 -8.90 -11.40
CA ILE A 38 -6.96 -8.23 -11.17
C ILE A 38 -7.15 -6.75 -10.78
N VAL A 39 -8.13 -6.07 -11.40
CA VAL A 39 -8.42 -4.65 -11.11
C VAL A 39 -9.07 -4.51 -9.74
N ILE A 40 -10.01 -5.39 -9.37
CA ILE A 40 -10.68 -5.36 -8.06
C ILE A 40 -9.66 -5.56 -6.92
N GLU A 41 -8.71 -6.49 -7.05
CA GLU A 41 -7.67 -6.71 -6.02
C GLU A 41 -6.83 -5.44 -5.76
N LYS A 42 -6.56 -4.64 -6.79
CA LYS A 42 -5.80 -3.39 -6.63
C LYS A 42 -6.65 -2.21 -6.15
N PHE A 43 -7.97 -2.26 -6.35
CA PHE A 43 -8.88 -1.13 -6.13
C PHE A 43 -9.70 -1.24 -4.83
N VAL A 44 -9.52 -2.28 -4.03
CA VAL A 44 -10.08 -2.37 -2.67
C VAL A 44 -9.03 -2.07 -1.58
N PRO A 45 -8.45 -0.85 -1.47
CA PRO A 45 -7.83 -0.37 -0.25
C PRO A 45 -8.90 0.34 0.60
N LEU A 46 -10.01 -0.33 0.94
CA LEU A 46 -11.15 0.39 1.52
C LEU A 46 -10.96 0.79 2.99
N ILE A 47 -10.10 0.14 3.78
CA ILE A 47 -9.86 0.53 5.18
C ILE A 47 -8.48 0.07 5.68
N THR A 48 -7.40 0.29 4.92
CA THR A 48 -6.07 0.21 5.55
C THR A 48 -5.80 1.57 6.18
N PRO A 49 -5.67 1.69 7.51
CA PRO A 49 -5.24 2.95 8.11
C PRO A 49 -3.93 3.35 7.44
N ARG A 50 -3.90 4.57 6.91
CA ARG A 50 -2.72 5.10 6.23
C ARG A 50 -1.59 5.21 7.25
N ASN A 51 -0.75 4.17 7.29
CA ASN A 51 0.43 4.16 8.13
C ASN A 51 1.50 5.03 7.48
N ILE A 52 1.95 6.06 8.18
CA ILE A 52 3.15 6.80 7.78
C ILE A 52 4.32 6.08 8.44
N VAL A 53 5.20 5.49 7.64
CA VAL A 53 6.40 4.80 8.12
C VAL A 53 7.61 5.69 7.82
N ALA A 54 8.34 6.07 8.86
CA ALA A 54 9.55 6.87 8.74
C ALA A 54 10.52 6.51 9.86
N HIS A 55 11.82 6.67 9.60
CA HIS A 55 12.86 6.53 10.62
C HIS A 55 12.77 7.62 11.71
N LYS A 56 12.23 8.78 11.34
CA LYS A 56 12.14 9.95 12.22
C LYS A 56 10.99 10.86 11.82
N PHE A 57 10.17 11.24 12.78
CA PHE A 57 9.20 12.32 12.67
C PHE A 57 9.72 13.55 13.41
N VAL A 58 9.62 14.71 12.77
CA VAL A 58 10.00 16.00 13.35
C VAL A 58 8.85 16.98 13.17
N LEU A 59 8.26 17.41 14.28
CA LEU A 59 7.29 18.49 14.28
C LEU A 59 8.03 19.82 14.42
N LYS A 60 7.86 20.71 13.45
CA LYS A 60 8.42 22.07 13.46
C LYS A 60 7.32 23.09 13.75
N ASP A 61 7.67 24.18 14.42
CA ASP A 61 6.79 25.33 14.60
C ASP A 61 6.83 26.28 13.38
N ARG A 62 6.14 27.42 13.49
CA ARG A 62 6.11 28.48 12.47
C ARG A 62 7.45 29.12 12.16
N THR A 63 8.43 29.06 13.07
CA THR A 63 9.78 29.59 12.84
C THR A 63 10.72 28.53 12.25
N GLY A 64 10.23 27.29 12.06
CA GLY A 64 11.01 26.16 11.57
C GLY A 64 11.74 25.39 12.68
N MET A 65 11.56 25.78 13.95
CA MET A 65 12.19 25.14 15.11
C MET A 65 11.50 23.83 15.46
N SER A 66 12.28 22.79 15.74
CA SER A 66 11.77 21.47 16.13
C SER A 66 11.14 21.50 17.53
N ARG A 67 9.87 21.13 17.65
CA ARG A 67 9.10 21.06 18.91
C ARG A 67 8.79 19.66 19.39
N ALA A 68 8.72 18.70 18.49
CA ALA A 68 8.61 17.30 18.86
C ALA A 68 9.42 16.42 17.91
N ARG A 69 9.99 15.34 18.44
CA ARG A 69 10.71 14.35 17.65
C ARG A 69 10.34 12.96 18.11
N LEU A 70 9.97 12.09 17.17
CA LEU A 70 9.79 10.66 17.38
C LEU A 70 10.80 9.93 16.51
N TYR A 71 11.69 9.15 17.10
CA TYR A 71 12.74 8.44 16.39
C TYR A 71 13.24 7.25 17.20
N VAL A 72 14.01 6.39 16.54
CA VAL A 72 14.78 5.31 17.17
C VAL A 72 16.26 5.62 16.94
N ASP A 73 17.07 5.48 17.99
CA ASP A 73 18.54 5.52 17.93
C ASP A 73 19.13 4.29 18.64
N ASP A 74 20.46 4.23 18.76
CA ASP A 74 21.19 3.12 19.41
C ASP A 74 20.91 3.00 20.93
N SER A 75 20.10 3.91 21.49
CA SER A 75 19.65 3.84 22.89
C SER A 75 18.20 3.42 23.01
N GLY A 76 17.45 3.35 21.90
CA GLY A 76 16.06 2.89 21.85
C GLY A 76 15.08 3.86 21.20
N ALA A 77 13.79 3.60 21.42
CA ALA A 77 12.71 4.40 20.84
C ALA A 77 12.37 5.58 21.74
N VAL A 78 12.34 6.79 21.17
CA VAL A 78 12.15 8.02 21.95
C VAL A 78 11.21 9.02 21.29
N LEU A 79 10.28 9.56 22.09
CA LEU A 79 9.46 10.74 21.83
C LEU A 79 9.90 11.88 22.76
N LYS A 80 10.31 13.01 22.17
CA LYS A 80 10.74 14.22 22.91
C LYS A 80 9.87 15.42 22.55
N PHE A 81 9.56 16.24 23.54
CA PHE A 81 8.95 17.57 23.37
C PHE A 81 9.91 18.66 23.84
N ALA A 82 10.07 19.70 23.03
CA ALA A 82 10.96 20.82 23.29
C ALA A 82 10.20 22.15 23.38
N ASP A 83 10.67 23.04 24.24
CA ASP A 83 10.12 24.38 24.41
C ASP A 83 10.57 25.36 23.33
N THR A 84 10.29 26.66 23.53
CA THR A 84 10.63 27.74 22.57
C THR A 84 12.10 28.04 22.43
N SER A 85 12.91 27.63 23.40
CA SER A 85 14.36 27.71 23.33
C SER A 85 14.99 26.48 22.65
N GLY A 86 14.19 25.45 22.34
CA GLY A 86 14.65 24.17 21.79
C GLY A 86 15.13 23.19 22.85
N LEU A 87 15.01 23.52 24.14
CA LEU A 87 15.34 22.63 25.25
C LEU A 87 14.25 21.58 25.43
N THR A 88 14.65 20.33 25.61
CA THR A 88 13.70 19.23 25.83
C THR A 88 13.08 19.36 27.23
N ARG A 89 11.75 19.38 27.32
CA ARG A 89 11.00 19.47 28.59
C ARG A 89 10.28 18.19 28.95
N THR A 90 10.05 17.31 27.99
CA THR A 90 9.44 16.01 28.24
C THR A 90 10.02 14.96 27.31
N MET A 91 10.26 13.77 27.84
CA MET A 91 10.72 12.62 27.09
C MET A 91 9.95 11.38 27.54
N LEU A 92 9.41 10.64 26.57
CA LEU A 92 8.90 9.28 26.74
C LEU A 92 9.75 8.37 25.87
N GLY A 93 10.28 7.28 26.43
CA GLY A 93 11.06 6.35 25.63
C GLY A 93 11.21 4.99 26.27
N VAL A 94 11.64 4.04 25.46
CA VAL A 94 11.99 2.68 25.87
C VAL A 94 13.42 2.44 25.43
N ALA A 95 14.28 2.10 26.38
CA ALA A 95 15.66 1.74 26.10
C ALA A 95 15.73 0.37 25.40
N ASP A 96 16.83 0.08 24.69
CA ASP A 96 16.99 -1.19 23.96
C ASP A 96 16.86 -2.44 24.85
N TYR A 97 17.21 -2.34 26.14
CA TYR A 97 17.02 -3.41 27.12
C TYR A 97 15.61 -3.47 27.73
N GLY A 98 14.65 -2.75 27.16
CA GLY A 98 13.24 -2.76 27.54
C GLY A 98 12.86 -1.83 28.69
N THR A 99 13.79 -1.05 29.25
CA THR A 99 13.49 -0.11 30.32
C THR A 99 12.68 1.08 29.79
N ALA A 100 11.42 1.19 30.21
CA ALA A 100 10.58 2.35 29.91
C ALA A 100 10.92 3.52 30.82
N SER A 101 10.88 4.74 30.27
CA SER A 101 11.11 5.97 31.03
C SER A 101 10.18 7.10 30.57
N LEU A 102 9.73 7.89 31.54
CA LEU A 102 9.06 9.16 31.34
C LEU A 102 9.77 10.21 32.18
N ARG A 103 10.31 11.25 31.52
CA ARG A 103 11.06 12.33 32.18
C ARG A 103 10.39 13.66 31.91
N PHE A 104 10.21 14.45 32.96
CA PHE A 104 9.89 15.87 32.89
C PHE A 104 11.16 16.63 33.27
N MET A 105 11.53 17.62 32.48
CA MET A 105 12.72 18.43 32.68
C MET A 105 12.32 19.87 32.98
N ASP A 106 12.93 20.45 34.01
CA ASP A 106 12.74 21.85 34.39
C ASP A 106 13.38 22.82 33.36
N GLN A 107 13.42 24.12 33.66
CA GLN A 107 14.06 25.12 32.78
C GLN A 107 15.57 24.88 32.57
N GLY A 108 16.27 24.33 33.56
CA GLY A 108 17.67 23.95 33.49
C GLY A 108 17.93 22.64 32.74
N GLY A 109 16.87 21.89 32.41
CA GLY A 109 16.99 20.59 31.72
C GLY A 109 17.22 19.41 32.68
N GLN A 110 16.94 19.60 33.97
CA GLN A 110 17.09 18.57 35.01
C GLN A 110 15.83 17.74 35.13
#